data_AF-A0A2A9P844-F1
#
_entry.id   AF-A0A2A9P844-F1
#
_cell.length_a   1.000
_cell.length_b   1.000
_cell.length_c   1.000
_cell.angle_alpha   90.00
_cell.angle_beta   90.00
_cell.angle_gamma   90.00
#
_symmetry.space_group_name_H-M   'P 1'
#
loop_
_entity.id
_entity.type
_entity.pdbx_description
1 polymer ?
#
loop_
_entity_poly.entity_id
_entity_poly.type
_entity_poly.pdbx_seq_one_letter_code
_entity_poly.pdbx_strand_id
1 'polypeptide(L)'
;MVATAKEEAASHAGKVTLWYNTTRHDFAHLLASRFEAQRVQVQWCSIRDSHQVPDQDATHISTLDLDGPYFHNLSSADYQAFIRHLSSFRAGSGLLWLTRLAQVECTDAHYGLILGLARTIRCELSLTFATVELQKLDTITAEAVFSIWSRFSNPSLHVSDHLDPESEYVVYDGLVHVGRYHWFSAADELDAAPADKDALRLSCGRQRLVDSLSWTRLELAEPSADEVEVEIHCVGLNFRDILLSMAITEAKANENPGLEAAGVVSRVGSGINHVKVGDRVMIMGPSCFATRKLVPAELVIALPPDLSFEEAATMPVAYGTAIHAIMTVGRLEKGQVSSVHHTWSPNSES
;
A
#
# COMPACT_ATOMS: atom_id res chain seq x y z
N MET A 1 -29.21 9.90 7.89
CA MET A 1 -29.67 11.25 7.49
C MET A 1 -28.52 11.88 6.73
N VAL A 2 -28.59 11.87 5.41
CA VAL A 2 -27.48 12.27 4.52
C VAL A 2 -27.45 13.80 4.48
N ALA A 3 -26.42 14.39 5.07
CA ALA A 3 -26.15 15.81 4.93
C ALA A 3 -25.09 15.99 3.84
N THR A 4 -25.55 16.23 2.61
CA THR A 4 -24.73 16.82 1.54
C THR A 4 -24.41 18.25 1.92
N ALA A 5 -23.23 18.48 2.48
CA ALA A 5 -22.66 19.81 2.58
C ALA A 5 -22.15 20.20 1.19
N LYS A 6 -22.79 21.21 0.57
CA LYS A 6 -22.19 21.95 -0.53
C LYS A 6 -20.90 22.59 0.01
N GLU A 7 -19.75 22.18 -0.51
CA GLU A 7 -18.51 22.95 -0.37
C GLU A 7 -18.72 24.29 -1.09
N GLU A 8 -19.05 25.32 -0.34
CA GLU A 8 -18.88 26.70 -0.79
C GLU A 8 -17.39 26.92 -1.04
N ALA A 9 -17.04 27.22 -2.29
CA ALA A 9 -15.67 27.54 -2.69
C ALA A 9 -15.20 28.79 -1.94
N ALA A 10 -14.54 28.60 -0.81
CA ALA A 10 -13.83 29.66 -0.12
C ALA A 10 -12.79 30.26 -1.08
N SER A 11 -12.87 31.57 -1.34
CA SER A 11 -11.86 32.24 -2.16
C SER A 11 -10.54 32.23 -1.39
N HIS A 12 -9.58 31.43 -1.85
CA HIS A 12 -8.24 31.37 -1.26
C HIS A 12 -7.43 32.57 -1.77
N ALA A 13 -7.64 33.74 -1.19
CA ALA A 13 -6.77 34.88 -1.43
C ALA A 13 -5.41 34.60 -0.77
N GLY A 14 -4.41 34.26 -1.58
CA GLY A 14 -3.05 33.95 -1.12
C GLY A 14 -2.01 34.25 -2.19
N LYS A 15 -0.74 34.26 -1.79
CA LYS A 15 0.39 34.47 -2.70
C LYS A 15 1.37 33.31 -2.57
N VAL A 16 1.85 32.82 -3.71
CA VAL A 16 2.79 31.71 -3.81
C VAL A 16 4.00 32.14 -4.62
N THR A 17 5.19 31.77 -4.14
CA THR A 17 6.44 31.93 -4.89
C THR A 17 7.00 30.55 -5.25
N LEU A 18 7.02 30.21 -6.54
CA LEU A 18 7.60 28.97 -7.06
C LEU A 18 9.10 29.14 -7.29
N TRP A 19 9.91 28.31 -6.64
CA TRP A 19 11.36 28.29 -6.82
C TRP A 19 11.76 27.30 -7.89
N TYR A 20 12.68 27.74 -8.75
CA TYR A 20 13.27 26.91 -9.78
C TYR A 20 14.79 27.16 -9.84
N ASN A 21 15.52 26.21 -10.42
CA ASN A 21 16.96 26.33 -10.59
C ASN A 21 17.28 27.12 -11.87
N THR A 22 17.61 26.42 -12.95
CA THR A 22 17.87 26.98 -14.28
C THR A 22 16.63 27.04 -15.15
N THR A 23 15.78 26.03 -15.06
CA THR A 23 14.59 25.84 -15.89
C THR A 23 13.35 25.74 -15.03
N ARG A 24 12.20 26.14 -15.56
CA ARG A 24 10.91 25.92 -14.89
C ARG A 24 10.37 24.58 -15.37
N HIS A 25 10.22 23.64 -14.44
CA HIS A 25 9.73 22.31 -14.74
C HIS A 25 8.27 22.34 -15.24
N ASP A 26 7.88 21.46 -16.17
CA ASP A 26 6.51 21.45 -16.75
C ASP A 26 5.42 21.28 -15.68
N PHE A 27 5.67 20.41 -14.70
CA PHE A 27 4.77 20.26 -13.54
C PHE A 27 4.65 21.54 -12.70
N ALA A 28 5.71 22.35 -12.59
CA ALA A 28 5.63 23.64 -11.89
C ALA A 28 4.72 24.62 -12.64
N HIS A 29 4.71 24.57 -13.99
CA HIS A 29 3.75 25.33 -14.79
C HIS A 29 2.32 24.85 -14.58
N LEU A 30 2.09 23.53 -14.54
CA LEU A 30 0.78 22.97 -14.21
C LEU A 30 0.28 23.43 -12.84
N LEU A 31 1.15 23.42 -11.82
CA LEU A 31 0.85 23.95 -10.50
C LEU A 31 0.51 25.44 -10.55
N ALA A 32 1.31 26.26 -11.24
CA ALA A 32 1.06 27.68 -11.38
C ALA A 32 -0.33 27.96 -11.96
N SER A 33 -0.70 27.29 -13.06
CA SER A 33 -2.04 27.41 -13.65
C SER A 33 -3.15 27.00 -12.69
N ARG A 34 -2.91 25.97 -11.86
CA ARG A 34 -3.86 25.52 -10.84
C ARG A 34 -4.04 26.54 -9.71
N PHE A 35 -2.98 27.20 -9.27
CA PHE A 35 -3.05 28.29 -8.29
C PHE A 35 -3.78 29.52 -8.87
N GLU A 36 -3.43 29.94 -10.08
CA GLU A 36 -4.04 31.09 -10.76
C GLU A 36 -5.54 30.88 -11.01
N ALA A 37 -5.96 29.65 -11.34
CA ALA A 37 -7.37 29.30 -11.48
C ALA A 37 -8.21 29.55 -10.21
N GLN A 38 -7.59 29.49 -9.03
CA GLN A 38 -8.22 29.80 -7.74
C GLN A 38 -7.93 31.23 -7.25
N ARG A 39 -7.43 32.10 -8.14
CA ARG A 39 -7.08 33.51 -7.85
C ARG A 39 -5.97 33.67 -6.82
N VAL A 40 -5.09 32.67 -6.68
CA VAL A 40 -3.85 32.78 -5.92
C VAL A 40 -2.80 33.46 -6.81
N GLN A 41 -2.12 34.47 -6.29
CA GLN A 41 -1.07 35.17 -7.04
C GLN A 41 0.19 34.30 -7.09
N VAL A 42 0.68 34.00 -8.30
CA VAL A 42 1.90 33.21 -8.51
C VAL A 42 3.06 34.11 -8.92
N GLN A 43 4.18 33.96 -8.24
CA GLN A 43 5.46 34.58 -8.57
C GLN A 43 6.52 33.50 -8.80
N TRP A 44 7.47 33.76 -9.70
CA TRP A 44 8.58 32.86 -9.99
C TRP A 44 9.87 33.45 -9.41
N CYS A 45 10.68 32.61 -8.77
CA CYS A 45 11.95 33.01 -8.17
C CYS A 45 13.04 32.00 -8.58
N SER A 46 14.11 32.46 -9.24
CA SER A 46 15.27 31.60 -9.50
C SER A 46 16.18 31.61 -8.28
N ILE A 47 16.56 30.44 -7.77
CA ILE A 47 17.47 30.35 -6.62
C ILE A 47 18.88 30.89 -6.92
N ARG A 48 19.26 30.94 -8.20
CA ARG A 48 20.56 31.45 -8.65
C ARG A 48 20.59 32.97 -8.83
N ASP A 49 19.44 33.62 -8.96
CA ASP A 49 19.37 35.07 -9.14
C ASP A 49 19.45 35.80 -7.78
N SER A 50 20.64 36.32 -7.46
CA SER A 50 20.88 37.04 -6.20
C SER A 50 20.12 38.36 -6.07
N HIS A 51 19.53 38.89 -7.14
CA HIS A 51 18.75 40.12 -7.10
C HIS A 51 17.27 39.87 -6.75
N GLN A 52 16.81 38.62 -6.80
CA GLN A 52 15.44 38.25 -6.44
C GLN A 52 15.34 37.96 -4.95
N VAL A 53 14.77 38.90 -4.21
CA VAL A 53 14.46 38.70 -2.79
C VAL A 53 13.17 37.88 -2.68
N PRO A 54 13.15 36.77 -1.93
CA PRO A 54 11.94 36.01 -1.64
C PRO A 54 10.88 36.91 -1.00
N ASP A 55 9.67 36.87 -1.55
CA ASP A 55 8.55 37.63 -1.03
C ASP A 55 8.10 37.09 0.33
N GLN A 56 8.21 37.93 1.36
CA GLN A 56 8.05 37.51 2.76
C GLN A 56 6.60 37.19 3.12
N ASP A 57 5.63 37.72 2.36
CA ASP A 57 4.19 37.53 2.57
C ASP A 57 3.64 36.34 1.77
N ALA A 58 4.48 35.65 1.00
CA ALA A 58 4.10 34.52 0.17
C ALA A 58 4.49 33.18 0.80
N THR A 59 3.71 32.13 0.53
CA THR A 59 4.17 30.76 0.77
C THR A 59 5.12 30.35 -0.36
N HIS A 60 6.27 29.80 0.00
CA HIS A 60 7.28 29.37 -0.96
C HIS A 60 7.09 27.91 -1.31
N ILE A 61 7.21 27.56 -2.59
CA ILE A 61 7.18 26.18 -3.05
C ILE A 61 8.43 25.89 -3.85
N SER A 62 9.29 25.03 -3.33
CA SER A 62 10.48 24.55 -4.03
C SER A 62 10.12 23.46 -5.03
N THR A 63 10.52 23.68 -6.29
CA THR A 63 10.41 22.68 -7.38
C THR A 63 11.76 22.15 -7.81
N LEU A 64 12.81 22.40 -7.01
CA LEU A 64 14.20 22.09 -7.35
C LEU A 64 14.47 20.60 -7.52
N ASP A 65 13.78 19.75 -6.76
CA ASP A 65 13.90 18.29 -6.89
C ASP A 65 13.13 17.72 -8.09
N LEU A 66 12.33 18.52 -8.81
CA LEU A 66 11.58 18.00 -9.96
C LEU A 66 12.50 17.77 -11.18
N ASP A 67 13.58 18.54 -11.30
CA ASP A 67 14.58 18.39 -12.38
C ASP A 67 15.61 17.28 -12.08
N GLY A 68 15.57 16.68 -10.88
CA GLY A 68 16.53 15.70 -10.36
C GLY A 68 16.82 15.92 -8.87
N PRO A 69 17.47 14.99 -8.16
CA PRO A 69 17.73 15.12 -6.72
C PRO A 69 18.73 16.26 -6.45
N TYR A 70 18.22 17.42 -6.01
CA TYR A 70 18.97 18.69 -5.95
C TYR A 70 20.21 18.60 -5.07
N PHE A 71 20.11 17.85 -3.96
CA PHE A 71 21.18 17.75 -2.96
C PHE A 71 22.23 16.66 -3.24
N HIS A 72 22.02 15.77 -4.22
CA HIS A 72 22.92 14.62 -4.44
C HIS A 72 24.29 15.03 -5.02
N ASN A 73 24.33 16.05 -5.87
CA ASN A 73 25.55 16.57 -6.50
C ASN A 73 25.60 18.11 -6.41
N LEU A 74 25.35 18.63 -5.21
CA LEU A 74 25.20 20.06 -4.99
C LEU A 74 26.53 20.81 -5.21
N SER A 75 26.54 21.74 -6.16
CA SER A 75 27.70 22.61 -6.40
C SER A 75 27.85 23.64 -5.27
N SER A 76 29.07 24.17 -5.05
CA SER A 76 29.28 25.23 -4.06
C SER A 76 28.44 26.48 -4.35
N ALA A 77 28.19 26.79 -5.63
CA ALA A 77 27.34 27.91 -6.03
C ALA A 77 25.87 27.67 -5.68
N ASP A 78 25.35 26.47 -5.93
CA ASP A 78 23.97 26.08 -5.62
C ASP A 78 23.73 25.95 -4.12
N TYR A 79 24.73 25.48 -3.37
CA TYR A 79 24.70 25.49 -1.91
C TYR A 79 24.61 26.91 -1.35
N GLN A 80 25.50 27.80 -1.80
CA GLN A 80 25.48 29.21 -1.36
C GLN A 80 24.16 29.89 -1.74
N ALA A 81 23.64 29.62 -2.93
CA ALA A 81 22.33 30.08 -3.37
C ALA A 81 21.23 29.61 -2.42
N PHE A 82 21.17 28.31 -2.12
CA PHE A 82 20.20 27.75 -1.17
C PHE A 82 20.28 28.40 0.21
N ILE A 83 21.48 28.50 0.78
CA ILE A 83 21.67 29.11 2.10
C ILE A 83 21.29 30.60 2.11
N ARG A 84 21.61 31.36 1.05
CA ARG A 84 21.19 32.77 0.93
C ARG A 84 19.67 32.91 0.95
N HIS A 85 18.96 32.09 0.16
CA HIS A 85 17.50 32.11 0.13
C HIS A 85 16.92 31.70 1.48
N LEU A 86 17.44 30.63 2.09
CA LEU A 86 16.98 30.15 3.39
C LEU A 86 17.19 31.19 4.50
N SER A 87 18.34 31.87 4.51
CA SER A 87 18.68 32.91 5.49
C SER A 87 17.85 34.19 5.33
N SER A 88 17.20 34.38 4.17
CA SER A 88 16.36 35.54 3.91
C SER A 88 14.94 35.40 4.47
N PHE A 89 14.55 34.21 4.95
CA PHE A 89 13.24 33.97 5.54
C PHE A 89 13.12 34.59 6.92
N ARG A 90 11.93 35.14 7.20
CA ARG A 90 11.54 35.58 8.54
C ARG A 90 10.79 34.45 9.25
N ALA A 91 10.74 34.56 10.58
CA ALA A 91 9.87 33.69 11.38
C ALA A 91 8.42 33.81 10.88
N GLY A 92 7.82 32.67 10.52
CA GLY A 92 6.47 32.60 9.94
C GLY A 92 6.42 32.44 8.43
N SER A 93 7.52 32.57 7.69
CA SER A 93 7.56 32.24 6.27
C SER A 93 7.48 30.72 6.07
N GLY A 94 6.53 30.28 5.25
CA GLY A 94 6.32 28.86 4.95
C GLY A 94 7.06 28.41 3.68
N LEU A 95 7.77 27.28 3.77
CA LEU A 95 8.42 26.62 2.63
C LEU A 95 7.86 25.20 2.45
N LEU A 96 7.29 24.93 1.28
CA LEU A 96 6.86 23.61 0.85
C LEU A 96 7.87 23.07 -0.17
N TRP A 97 8.45 21.91 0.07
CA TRP A 97 9.43 21.30 -0.83
C TRP A 97 8.83 20.11 -1.57
N LEU A 98 8.70 20.23 -2.89
CA LEU A 98 8.21 19.14 -3.73
C LEU A 98 9.38 18.24 -4.12
N THR A 99 9.25 16.94 -3.88
CA THR A 99 10.29 15.94 -4.19
C THR A 99 9.66 14.65 -4.72
N ARG A 100 10.49 13.70 -5.15
CA ARG A 100 10.04 12.37 -5.60
C ARG A 100 9.98 11.39 -4.41
N LEU A 101 9.33 10.25 -4.62
CA LEU A 101 9.14 9.24 -3.57
C LEU A 101 10.48 8.74 -3.00
N ALA A 102 10.61 8.80 -1.68
CA ALA A 102 11.73 8.32 -0.88
C ALA A 102 11.27 7.53 0.35
N GLN A 103 10.10 7.81 0.92
CA GLN A 103 9.54 7.11 2.08
C GLN A 103 8.63 5.92 1.71
N VAL A 104 7.94 6.00 0.57
CA VAL A 104 6.99 4.97 0.10
C VAL A 104 7.43 4.49 -1.28
N GLU A 105 7.56 3.17 -1.47
CA GLU A 105 8.00 2.57 -2.75
C GLU A 105 9.19 3.30 -3.39
N CYS A 106 10.23 3.52 -2.59
CA CYS A 106 11.41 4.28 -3.00
C CYS A 106 12.08 3.62 -4.21
N THR A 107 12.23 4.41 -5.28
CA THR A 107 12.93 4.00 -6.51
C THR A 107 14.32 4.64 -6.63
N ASP A 108 14.52 5.81 -6.02
CA ASP A 108 15.80 6.52 -5.98
C ASP A 108 15.99 7.18 -4.61
N ALA A 109 16.92 6.64 -3.82
CA ALA A 109 17.18 7.08 -2.46
C ALA A 109 17.79 8.50 -2.37
N HIS A 110 18.30 9.05 -3.47
CA HIS A 110 18.92 10.39 -3.47
C HIS A 110 17.91 11.51 -3.17
N TYR A 111 16.63 11.31 -3.46
CA TYR A 111 15.56 12.25 -3.08
C TYR A 111 15.33 12.30 -1.57
N GLY A 112 15.78 11.30 -0.81
CA GLY A 112 15.64 11.27 0.64
C GLY A 112 16.51 12.30 1.38
N LEU A 113 17.50 12.91 0.72
CA LEU A 113 18.43 13.86 1.35
C LEU A 113 17.70 15.09 1.93
N ILE A 114 16.62 15.55 1.30
CA ILE A 114 15.86 16.70 1.79
C ILE A 114 15.08 16.39 3.08
N LEU A 115 14.69 15.14 3.31
CA LEU A 115 13.86 14.79 4.47
C LEU A 115 14.62 15.07 5.78
N GLY A 116 15.88 14.62 5.85
CA GLY A 116 16.76 14.89 6.99
C GLY A 116 17.06 16.38 7.13
N LEU A 117 17.39 17.05 6.03
CA LEU A 117 17.70 18.49 6.02
C LEU A 117 16.50 19.33 6.50
N ALA A 118 15.29 19.02 6.02
CA ALA A 118 14.06 19.71 6.42
C ALA A 118 13.77 19.53 7.91
N ARG A 119 13.96 18.31 8.46
CA ARG A 119 13.86 18.04 9.91
C ARG A 119 14.82 18.91 10.72
N THR A 120 16.08 18.97 10.31
CA THR A 120 17.11 19.82 10.95
C THR A 120 16.73 21.29 10.88
N ILE A 121 16.32 21.80 9.72
CA ILE A 121 15.91 23.19 9.53
C ILE A 121 14.73 23.55 10.44
N ARG A 122 13.71 22.68 10.54
CA ARG A 122 12.57 22.91 11.44
C ARG A 122 13.01 23.03 12.90
N CYS A 123 13.88 22.13 13.36
CA CYS A 123 14.33 22.11 14.75
C CYS A 123 15.29 23.26 15.10
N GLU A 124 16.16 23.66 14.17
CA GLU A 124 17.23 24.64 14.46
C GLU A 124 16.85 26.08 14.10
N LEU A 125 16.10 26.28 13.02
CA LEU A 125 15.79 27.61 12.49
C LEU A 125 14.33 28.05 12.76
N SER A 126 13.51 27.18 13.36
CA SER A 126 12.09 27.42 13.61
C SER A 126 11.31 27.87 12.37
N LEU A 127 11.76 27.46 11.18
CA LEU A 127 11.09 27.73 9.92
C LEU A 127 9.97 26.71 9.71
N THR A 128 8.82 27.18 9.21
CA THR A 128 7.74 26.30 8.79
C THR A 128 8.14 25.66 7.46
N PHE A 129 8.65 24.43 7.53
CA PHE A 129 9.16 23.69 6.37
C PHE A 129 8.43 22.36 6.23
N ALA A 130 7.63 22.19 5.18
CA ALA A 130 6.99 20.92 4.85
C ALA A 130 7.60 20.28 3.59
N THR A 131 7.65 18.95 3.54
CA THR A 131 8.03 18.18 2.34
C THR A 131 6.80 17.49 1.75
N VAL A 132 6.74 17.40 0.42
CA VAL A 132 5.69 16.68 -0.31
C VAL A 132 6.35 15.76 -1.33
N GLU A 133 6.28 14.46 -1.08
CA GLU A 133 6.76 13.45 -2.03
C GLU A 133 5.69 13.15 -3.08
N LEU A 134 6.07 13.05 -4.35
CA LEU A 134 5.14 12.92 -5.47
C LEU A 134 5.41 11.64 -6.27
N GLN A 135 4.42 10.75 -6.38
CA GLN A 135 4.50 9.56 -7.23
C GLN A 135 4.43 9.92 -8.72
N LYS A 136 3.40 10.68 -9.12
CA LYS A 136 3.15 11.12 -10.51
C LYS A 136 3.25 12.64 -10.59
N LEU A 137 3.37 13.18 -11.81
CA LEU A 137 3.41 14.62 -12.07
C LEU A 137 2.26 14.97 -13.02
N ASP A 138 1.04 14.87 -12.52
CA ASP A 138 -0.20 15.03 -13.27
C ASP A 138 -1.18 16.00 -12.60
N THR A 139 -2.33 16.23 -13.22
CA THR A 139 -3.35 17.17 -12.73
C THR A 139 -3.92 16.76 -11.36
N ILE A 140 -4.04 15.45 -11.11
CA ILE A 140 -4.53 14.92 -9.82
C ILE A 140 -3.52 15.27 -8.72
N THR A 141 -2.24 15.08 -8.99
CA THR A 141 -1.16 15.44 -8.06
C THR A 141 -1.11 16.95 -7.81
N ALA A 142 -1.32 17.77 -8.85
CA ALA A 142 -1.38 19.23 -8.70
C ALA A 142 -2.55 19.68 -7.78
N GLU A 143 -3.70 19.01 -7.86
CA GLU A 143 -4.85 19.24 -6.97
C GLU A 143 -4.51 18.88 -5.51
N ALA A 144 -3.82 17.76 -5.31
CA ALA A 144 -3.36 17.32 -3.99
C ALA A 144 -2.36 18.33 -3.38
N VAL A 145 -1.39 18.80 -4.17
CA VAL A 145 -0.43 19.84 -3.72
C VAL A 145 -1.12 21.15 -3.37
N PHE A 146 -2.13 21.57 -4.16
CA PHE A 146 -2.95 22.75 -3.82
C PHE A 146 -3.68 22.57 -2.49
N SER A 147 -4.25 21.39 -2.24
CA SER A 147 -4.96 21.06 -1.00
C SER A 147 -4.01 21.00 0.21
N ILE A 148 -2.77 20.57 0.02
CA ILE A 148 -1.73 20.63 1.06
C ILE A 148 -1.36 22.09 1.34
N TRP A 149 -1.11 22.88 0.29
CA TRP A 149 -0.76 24.29 0.43
C TRP A 149 -1.83 25.11 1.17
N SER A 150 -3.12 24.87 0.90
CA SER A 150 -4.21 25.61 1.54
C SER A 150 -4.24 25.37 3.05
N ARG A 151 -4.04 24.12 3.46
CA ARG A 151 -3.91 23.72 4.88
C ARG A 151 -2.65 24.30 5.51
N PHE A 152 -1.53 24.19 4.82
CA PHE A 152 -0.23 24.68 5.27
C PHE A 152 -0.19 26.20 5.47
N SER A 153 -0.86 26.95 4.58
CA SER A 153 -0.86 28.41 4.62
C SER A 153 -1.91 29.00 5.59
N ASN A 154 -2.91 28.22 6.00
CA ASN A 154 -3.93 28.64 6.96
C ASN A 154 -4.14 27.60 8.08
N PRO A 155 -3.19 27.44 9.03
CA PRO A 155 -3.31 26.47 10.10
C PRO A 155 -4.56 26.67 10.97
N SER A 156 -4.99 27.92 11.13
CA SER A 156 -6.14 28.32 11.96
C SER A 156 -7.51 27.91 11.39
N LEU A 157 -7.61 27.59 10.10
CA LEU A 157 -8.85 27.13 9.48
C LEU A 157 -9.09 25.63 9.67
N HIS A 158 -8.06 24.89 10.07
CA HIS A 158 -8.06 23.43 10.19
C HIS A 158 -7.75 23.01 11.63
N VAL A 159 -8.54 23.53 12.58
CA VAL A 159 -8.48 23.16 14.00
C VAL A 159 -9.13 21.79 14.18
N SER A 160 -8.35 20.73 13.98
CA SER A 160 -8.68 19.39 14.48
C SER A 160 -7.58 18.94 15.44
N ASP A 161 -7.84 19.08 16.75
CA ASP A 161 -7.30 18.41 17.97
C ASP A 161 -5.84 17.90 18.07
N HIS A 162 -4.96 18.14 17.11
CA HIS A 162 -3.56 17.70 17.17
C HIS A 162 -2.63 18.87 17.45
N LEU A 163 -1.79 18.70 18.48
CA LEU A 163 -0.86 19.72 18.97
C LEU A 163 0.28 20.07 17.99
N ASP A 164 0.47 19.30 16.90
CA ASP A 164 1.58 19.50 15.96
C ASP A 164 1.10 19.64 14.50
N PRO A 165 1.59 20.65 13.75
CA PRO A 165 1.32 20.77 12.32
C PRO A 165 2.04 19.69 11.51
N GLU A 166 1.32 19.07 10.58
CA GLU A 166 1.87 18.11 9.63
C GLU A 166 2.98 18.75 8.78
N SER A 167 4.13 18.09 8.69
CA SER A 167 5.32 18.62 8.01
C SER A 167 5.89 17.69 6.94
N GLU A 168 5.36 16.49 6.79
CA GLU A 168 5.79 15.50 5.78
C GLU A 168 4.55 14.86 5.16
N TYR A 169 4.41 15.03 3.85
CA TYR A 169 3.29 14.53 3.05
C TYR A 169 3.80 13.63 1.93
N VAL A 170 3.00 12.64 1.56
CA VAL A 170 3.24 11.80 0.38
C VAL A 170 1.98 11.77 -0.47
N VAL A 171 2.09 12.15 -1.74
CA VAL A 171 1.02 11.98 -2.73
C VAL A 171 1.26 10.70 -3.51
N TYR A 172 0.50 9.67 -3.16
CA TYR A 172 0.62 8.32 -3.70
C TYR A 172 -0.77 7.80 -4.08
N ASP A 173 -0.89 7.29 -5.30
CA ASP A 173 -2.14 6.82 -5.91
C ASP A 173 -3.27 7.88 -5.87
N GLY A 174 -2.91 9.15 -6.11
CA GLY A 174 -3.84 10.27 -6.11
C GLY A 174 -4.35 10.70 -4.72
N LEU A 175 -3.88 10.07 -3.65
CA LEU A 175 -4.25 10.37 -2.27
C LEU A 175 -3.10 11.05 -1.52
N VAL A 176 -3.46 11.91 -0.55
CA VAL A 176 -2.50 12.54 0.37
C VAL A 176 -2.36 11.68 1.61
N HIS A 177 -1.16 11.17 1.84
CA HIS A 177 -0.77 10.41 3.03
C HIS A 177 0.09 11.26 3.95
N VAL A 178 0.04 10.97 5.23
CA VAL A 178 0.86 11.59 6.28
C VAL A 178 1.53 10.52 7.12
N GLY A 179 2.79 10.75 7.50
CA GLY A 179 3.53 9.83 8.35
C GLY A 179 2.93 9.77 9.76
N ARG A 180 2.83 8.56 10.31
CA ARG A 180 2.45 8.33 11.71
C ARG A 180 3.43 7.37 12.35
N TYR A 181 3.88 7.72 13.55
CA TYR A 181 4.71 6.85 14.36
C TYR A 181 3.83 5.88 15.13
N HIS A 182 4.10 4.59 14.95
CA HIS A 182 3.51 3.53 15.76
C HIS A 182 4.60 2.90 16.61
N TRP A 183 4.32 2.74 17.90
CA TRP A 183 5.21 2.03 18.80
C TRP A 183 5.12 0.54 18.51
N PHE A 184 6.26 -0.08 18.21
CA PHE A 184 6.39 -1.52 18.11
C PHE A 184 7.64 -1.97 18.87
N SER A 185 7.63 -3.22 19.34
CA SER A 185 8.81 -3.83 19.95
C SER A 185 9.61 -4.53 18.87
N ALA A 186 10.79 -4.00 18.57
CA ALA A 186 11.70 -4.66 17.62
C ALA A 186 12.10 -6.07 18.08
N ALA A 187 12.15 -6.31 19.39
CA ALA A 187 12.42 -7.64 19.94
C ALA A 187 11.25 -8.60 19.67
N ASP A 188 10.01 -8.14 19.88
CA ASP A 188 8.82 -8.96 19.65
C ASP A 188 8.67 -9.28 18.15
N GLU A 189 9.02 -8.35 17.26
CA GLU A 189 9.04 -8.60 15.80
C GLU A 189 10.16 -9.56 15.37
N LEU A 190 11.36 -9.44 15.95
CA LEU A 190 12.46 -10.37 15.67
C LEU A 190 12.19 -11.78 16.22
N ASP A 191 11.58 -11.88 17.40
CA ASP A 191 11.22 -13.15 18.03
C ASP A 191 9.97 -13.78 17.41
N ALA A 192 9.06 -12.95 16.88
CA ALA A 192 7.90 -13.41 16.12
C ALA A 192 8.26 -13.86 14.70
N ALA A 193 9.45 -13.51 14.19
CA ALA A 193 9.96 -14.03 12.93
C ALA A 193 10.25 -15.53 13.12
N PRO A 194 9.40 -16.41 12.56
CA PRO A 194 9.60 -17.84 12.73
C PRO A 194 10.91 -18.24 12.05
N ALA A 195 11.64 -19.19 12.64
CA ALA A 195 12.82 -19.73 12.00
C ALA A 195 12.42 -20.28 10.62
N ASP A 196 13.30 -20.15 9.63
CA ASP A 196 13.09 -20.59 8.23
C ASP A 196 12.67 -22.07 8.08
N LYS A 197 12.77 -22.85 9.17
CA LYS A 197 12.40 -24.27 9.25
C LYS A 197 11.07 -24.55 9.93
N ASP A 198 10.38 -23.55 10.47
CA ASP A 198 9.12 -23.75 11.18
C ASP A 198 7.95 -23.75 10.20
N ALA A 199 7.00 -24.68 10.36
CA ALA A 199 5.75 -24.61 9.61
C ALA A 199 4.88 -23.57 10.30
N LEU A 200 4.14 -22.80 9.52
CA LEU A 200 3.25 -21.76 10.01
C LEU A 200 1.85 -22.00 9.52
N ARG A 201 0.88 -21.51 10.27
CA ARG A 201 -0.50 -21.39 9.83
C ARG A 201 -1.08 -20.05 10.25
N LEU A 202 -1.98 -19.54 9.43
CA LEU A 202 -2.80 -18.39 9.77
C LEU A 202 -3.84 -18.83 10.81
N SER A 203 -3.77 -18.23 12.00
CA SER A 203 -4.72 -18.45 13.08
C SER A 203 -5.65 -17.25 13.17
N CYS A 204 -6.93 -17.52 13.41
CA CYS A 204 -7.88 -16.48 13.76
C CYS A 204 -7.96 -16.40 15.29
N GLY A 205 -7.60 -15.26 15.88
CA GLY A 205 -7.64 -15.06 17.32
C GLY A 205 -9.05 -15.28 17.91
N ARG A 206 -9.16 -15.41 19.24
CA ARG A 206 -10.44 -15.67 19.94
C ARG A 206 -11.54 -14.64 19.63
N GLN A 207 -11.15 -13.42 19.26
CA GLN A 207 -12.08 -12.33 18.98
C GLN A 207 -12.60 -12.33 17.53
N ARG A 208 -12.04 -13.17 16.63
CA ARG A 208 -12.47 -13.34 15.22
C ARG A 208 -12.79 -12.00 14.54
N LEU A 209 -11.81 -11.11 14.62
CA LEU A 209 -11.72 -9.89 13.83
C LEU A 209 -10.67 -10.12 12.75
N VAL A 210 -10.84 -9.51 11.57
CA VAL A 210 -9.83 -9.60 10.50
C VAL A 210 -8.47 -9.14 11.01
N ASP A 211 -8.44 -8.10 11.85
CA ASP A 211 -7.22 -7.57 12.49
C ASP A 211 -6.58 -8.52 13.51
N SER A 212 -7.27 -9.59 13.88
CA SER A 212 -6.77 -10.62 14.81
C SER A 212 -6.16 -11.83 14.11
N LEU A 213 -6.04 -11.78 12.78
CA LEU A 213 -5.34 -12.81 12.01
C LEU A 213 -3.83 -12.70 12.25
N SER A 214 -3.22 -13.80 12.66
CA SER A 214 -1.77 -13.85 12.86
C SER A 214 -1.19 -15.19 12.43
N TRP A 215 0.06 -15.15 11.97
CA TRP A 215 0.81 -16.38 11.72
C TRP A 215 1.24 -16.99 13.05
N THR A 216 0.98 -18.29 13.20
CA THR A 216 1.33 -19.06 14.38
C THR A 216 2.10 -20.30 13.98
N ARG A 217 3.01 -20.74 14.85
CA ARG A 217 3.78 -21.96 14.67
C ARG A 217 2.85 -23.18 14.58
N LEU A 218 3.11 -24.01 13.58
CA LEU A 218 2.45 -25.28 13.32
C LEU A 218 3.46 -26.41 13.55
N GLU A 219 3.19 -27.23 14.57
CA GLU A 219 3.95 -28.46 14.78
C GLU A 219 3.42 -29.53 13.80
N LEU A 220 4.28 -29.99 12.90
CA LEU A 220 3.97 -31.07 11.95
C LEU A 220 4.67 -32.35 12.39
N ALA A 221 3.90 -33.43 12.49
CA ALA A 221 4.45 -34.77 12.67
C ALA A 221 5.09 -35.29 11.37
N GLU A 222 5.66 -36.50 11.41
CA GLU A 222 5.92 -37.26 10.19
C GLU A 222 4.59 -37.69 9.55
N PRO A 223 4.47 -37.69 8.21
CA PRO A 223 3.26 -38.17 7.55
C PRO A 223 2.98 -39.64 7.91
N SER A 224 1.71 -39.96 8.15
CA SER A 224 1.26 -41.36 8.21
C SER A 224 1.44 -42.06 6.86
N ALA A 225 1.15 -43.37 6.79
CA ALA A 225 1.27 -44.14 5.55
C ALA A 225 0.40 -43.59 4.39
N ASP A 226 -0.69 -42.90 4.69
CA ASP A 226 -1.70 -42.37 3.78
C ASP A 226 -1.72 -40.83 3.71
N GLU A 227 -0.75 -40.16 4.31
CA GLU A 227 -0.62 -38.69 4.27
C GLU A 227 0.53 -38.21 3.39
N VAL A 228 0.33 -37.03 2.82
CA VAL A 228 1.33 -36.28 2.06
C VAL A 228 1.58 -34.97 2.77
N GLU A 229 2.86 -34.60 2.93
CA GLU A 229 3.20 -33.22 3.25
C GLU A 229 3.38 -32.41 1.98
N VAL A 230 2.72 -31.26 1.95
CA VAL A 230 2.80 -30.28 0.86
C VAL A 230 3.36 -28.97 1.42
N GLU A 231 4.40 -28.46 0.77
CA GLU A 231 4.87 -27.08 0.90
C GLU A 231 3.95 -26.19 0.04
N ILE A 232 3.30 -25.24 0.70
CA ILE A 232 2.21 -24.47 0.11
C ILE A 232 2.78 -23.21 -0.55
N HIS A 233 2.45 -23.01 -1.82
CA HIS A 233 2.87 -21.83 -2.59
C HIS A 233 1.72 -20.82 -2.77
N CYS A 234 0.50 -21.33 -3.02
CA CYS A 234 -0.67 -20.49 -3.25
C CYS A 234 -1.89 -21.09 -2.52
N VAL A 235 -2.76 -20.23 -1.99
CA VAL A 235 -3.98 -20.64 -1.27
C VAL A 235 -5.17 -19.93 -1.90
N GLY A 236 -6.23 -20.68 -2.19
CA GLY A 236 -7.48 -20.11 -2.70
C GLY A 236 -8.28 -19.46 -1.58
N LEU A 237 -8.61 -18.18 -1.74
CA LEU A 237 -9.47 -17.46 -0.78
C LEU A 237 -10.94 -17.66 -1.15
N ASN A 238 -11.69 -18.29 -0.25
CA ASN A 238 -13.11 -18.55 -0.44
C ASN A 238 -13.97 -17.57 0.39
N PHE A 239 -15.21 -17.30 -0.04
CA PHE A 239 -16.13 -16.43 0.72
C PHE A 239 -16.36 -16.93 2.15
N ARG A 240 -16.32 -18.25 2.35
CA ARG A 240 -16.38 -18.88 3.66
C ARG A 240 -15.28 -18.40 4.60
N ASP A 241 -14.07 -18.17 4.10
CA ASP A 241 -12.92 -17.75 4.91
C ASP A 241 -13.15 -16.36 5.49
N ILE A 242 -13.78 -15.47 4.72
CA ILE A 242 -14.20 -14.14 5.16
C ILE A 242 -15.25 -14.28 6.27
N LEU A 243 -16.31 -15.05 6.04
CA LEU A 243 -17.36 -15.26 7.05
C LEU A 243 -16.82 -15.87 8.35
N LEU A 244 -15.86 -16.78 8.24
CA LEU A 244 -15.18 -17.39 9.38
C LEU A 244 -14.33 -16.36 10.14
N SER A 245 -13.65 -15.47 9.43
CA SER A 245 -12.82 -14.41 10.00
C SER A 245 -13.62 -13.29 10.66
N MET A 246 -14.91 -13.12 10.30
CA MET A 246 -15.84 -12.13 10.85
C MET A 246 -16.75 -12.70 11.94
N ALA A 247 -16.55 -13.94 12.36
CA ALA A 247 -17.41 -14.66 13.32
C ALA A 247 -18.88 -14.79 12.90
N ILE A 248 -19.20 -14.67 11.60
CA ILE A 248 -20.57 -14.78 11.09
C ILE A 248 -21.01 -16.25 11.04
N THR A 249 -20.09 -17.17 10.79
CA THR A 249 -20.35 -18.61 10.76
C THR A 249 -19.78 -19.30 12.00
N GLU A 250 -20.53 -20.27 12.54
CA GLU A 250 -20.03 -21.15 13.59
C GLU A 250 -18.81 -21.93 13.09
N ALA A 251 -17.70 -21.76 13.81
CA ALA A 251 -16.47 -22.49 13.55
C ALA A 251 -16.44 -23.73 14.44
N LYS A 252 -15.99 -24.85 13.88
CA LYS A 252 -15.60 -26.00 14.70
C LYS A 252 -14.40 -25.63 15.57
N ALA A 253 -14.24 -26.34 16.69
CA ALA A 253 -13.05 -26.17 17.53
C ALA A 253 -11.78 -26.37 16.69
N ASN A 254 -10.84 -25.42 16.76
CA ASN A 254 -9.59 -25.37 16.00
C ASN A 254 -9.73 -25.19 14.48
N GLU A 255 -10.88 -24.73 14.00
CA GLU A 255 -11.06 -24.42 12.58
C GLU A 255 -10.43 -23.07 12.21
N ASN A 256 -9.42 -23.12 11.34
CA ASN A 256 -8.75 -21.96 10.76
C ASN A 256 -9.14 -21.78 9.28
N PRO A 257 -9.01 -20.56 8.73
CA PRO A 257 -9.33 -20.25 7.34
C PRO A 257 -8.55 -21.11 6.32
N GLY A 258 -9.10 -21.21 5.12
CA GLY A 258 -8.51 -21.87 3.94
C GLY A 258 -9.11 -23.23 3.71
N LEU A 259 -9.50 -23.50 2.46
CA LEU A 259 -10.15 -24.75 2.03
C LEU A 259 -9.40 -25.48 0.92
N GLU A 260 -8.46 -24.81 0.27
CA GLU A 260 -7.74 -25.31 -0.89
C GLU A 260 -6.41 -24.59 -1.04
N ALA A 261 -5.46 -25.25 -1.68
CA ALA A 261 -4.15 -24.68 -1.97
C ALA A 261 -3.47 -25.43 -3.11
N ALA A 262 -2.37 -24.87 -3.60
CA ALA A 262 -1.45 -25.51 -4.52
C ALA A 262 -0.01 -25.34 -4.03
N GLY A 263 0.83 -26.33 -4.35
CA GLY A 263 2.19 -26.39 -3.84
C GLY A 263 2.98 -27.59 -4.33
N VAL A 264 4.04 -27.92 -3.61
CA VAL A 264 4.97 -29.01 -3.95
C VAL A 264 4.99 -30.05 -2.85
N VAL A 265 4.98 -31.32 -3.23
CA VAL A 265 5.10 -32.42 -2.26
C VAL A 265 6.51 -32.43 -1.65
N SER A 266 6.59 -32.29 -0.33
CA SER A 266 7.87 -32.34 0.41
C SER A 266 8.12 -33.71 1.04
N ARG A 267 7.07 -34.41 1.50
CA ARG A 267 7.17 -35.75 2.12
C ARG A 267 5.95 -36.60 1.74
N VAL A 268 6.14 -37.91 1.66
CA VAL A 268 5.11 -38.87 1.25
C VAL A 268 5.10 -40.07 2.19
N GLY A 269 3.92 -40.42 2.67
CA GLY A 269 3.65 -41.66 3.41
C GLY A 269 3.97 -42.93 2.63
N SER A 270 4.38 -43.98 3.33
CA SER A 270 4.85 -45.23 2.72
C SER A 270 3.80 -46.00 1.92
N GLY A 271 2.51 -45.71 2.09
CA GLY A 271 1.40 -46.36 1.40
C GLY A 271 0.96 -45.68 0.10
N ILE A 272 1.64 -44.61 -0.33
CA ILE A 272 1.20 -43.75 -1.43
C ILE A 272 2.02 -44.02 -2.68
N ASN A 273 1.34 -44.08 -3.84
CA ASN A 273 1.98 -44.39 -5.12
C ASN A 273 1.58 -43.46 -6.28
N HIS A 274 0.58 -42.59 -6.11
CA HIS A 274 0.10 -41.69 -7.16
C HIS A 274 0.77 -40.32 -7.19
N VAL A 275 1.49 -39.95 -6.12
CA VAL A 275 2.30 -38.73 -6.03
C VAL A 275 3.64 -39.04 -5.37
N LYS A 276 4.67 -38.24 -5.69
CA LYS A 276 6.03 -38.35 -5.14
C LYS A 276 6.57 -36.98 -4.75
N VAL A 277 7.63 -36.98 -3.93
CA VAL A 277 8.36 -35.76 -3.56
C VAL A 277 8.80 -34.98 -4.81
N GLY A 278 8.57 -33.67 -4.80
CA GLY A 278 8.84 -32.76 -5.91
C GLY A 278 7.67 -32.60 -6.91
N ASP A 279 6.62 -33.42 -6.81
CA ASP A 279 5.44 -33.23 -7.64
C ASP A 279 4.72 -31.93 -7.28
N ARG A 280 4.30 -31.20 -8.31
CA ARG A 280 3.41 -30.05 -8.18
C ARG A 280 2.00 -30.58 -7.98
N VAL A 281 1.31 -30.14 -6.94
CA VAL A 281 -0.02 -30.63 -6.56
C VAL A 281 -0.98 -29.50 -6.22
N MET A 282 -2.28 -29.76 -6.41
CA MET A 282 -3.36 -29.04 -5.74
C MET A 282 -3.98 -29.91 -4.66
N ILE A 283 -4.47 -29.28 -3.60
CA ILE A 283 -5.05 -29.93 -2.43
C ILE A 283 -6.38 -29.30 -2.06
N MET A 284 -7.25 -30.09 -1.44
CA MET A 284 -8.49 -29.63 -0.80
C MET A 284 -8.49 -30.07 0.66
N GLY A 285 -8.80 -29.16 1.58
CA GLY A 285 -8.83 -29.46 3.00
C GLY A 285 -8.92 -28.22 3.89
N PRO A 286 -9.33 -28.37 5.15
CA PRO A 286 -9.48 -27.23 6.06
C PRO A 286 -8.12 -26.67 6.45
N SER A 287 -8.04 -25.38 6.79
CA SER A 287 -6.83 -24.73 7.30
C SER A 287 -5.65 -24.79 6.32
N CYS A 288 -5.89 -24.40 5.07
CA CYS A 288 -4.87 -24.36 4.01
C CYS A 288 -4.04 -23.06 3.98
N PHE A 289 -4.40 -22.01 4.73
CA PHE A 289 -3.49 -20.88 4.96
C PHE A 289 -2.36 -21.31 5.90
N ALA A 290 -1.39 -22.02 5.35
CA ALA A 290 -0.23 -22.57 6.03
C ALA A 290 0.98 -22.57 5.09
N THR A 291 2.21 -22.60 5.61
CA THR A 291 3.42 -22.76 4.78
C THR A 291 3.67 -24.22 4.42
N ARG A 292 3.28 -25.15 5.30
CA ARG A 292 3.30 -26.60 5.07
C ARG A 292 2.08 -27.26 5.66
N LYS A 293 1.66 -28.37 5.07
CA LYS A 293 0.45 -29.07 5.50
C LYS A 293 0.52 -30.57 5.24
N LEU A 294 0.13 -31.36 6.24
CA LEU A 294 -0.21 -32.77 6.06
C LEU A 294 -1.65 -32.91 5.56
N VAL A 295 -1.83 -33.68 4.50
CA VAL A 295 -3.11 -33.87 3.81
C VAL A 295 -3.29 -35.36 3.50
N PRO A 296 -4.50 -35.93 3.69
CA PRO A 296 -4.80 -37.27 3.19
C PRO A 296 -4.54 -37.36 1.70
N ALA A 297 -3.83 -38.40 1.25
CA ALA A 297 -3.36 -38.50 -0.12
C ALA A 297 -4.49 -38.54 -1.16
N GLU A 298 -5.70 -38.94 -0.76
CA GLU A 298 -6.92 -38.92 -1.58
C GLU A 298 -7.40 -37.50 -1.94
N LEU A 299 -6.99 -36.49 -1.18
CA LEU A 299 -7.32 -35.07 -1.41
C LEU A 299 -6.19 -34.32 -2.12
N VAL A 300 -5.21 -35.04 -2.68
CA VAL A 300 -4.04 -34.49 -3.36
C VAL A 300 -4.06 -34.93 -4.83
N ILE A 301 -3.98 -33.96 -5.74
CA ILE A 301 -3.99 -34.20 -7.19
C ILE A 301 -2.77 -33.54 -7.82
N ALA A 302 -2.02 -34.30 -8.62
CA ALA A 302 -0.88 -33.79 -9.38
C ALA A 302 -1.33 -32.78 -10.45
N LEU A 303 -0.55 -31.72 -10.60
CA LEU A 303 -0.78 -30.65 -11.55
C LEU A 303 -0.24 -31.00 -12.94
N PRO A 304 -0.96 -30.67 -14.02
CA PRO A 304 -0.39 -30.65 -15.36
C PRO A 304 0.80 -29.67 -15.44
N PRO A 305 1.79 -29.90 -16.33
CA PRO A 305 2.98 -29.05 -16.43
C PRO A 305 2.66 -27.57 -16.65
N ASP A 306 1.64 -27.28 -17.45
CA ASP A 306 1.31 -25.93 -17.93
C ASP A 306 0.39 -25.14 -16.99
N LEU A 307 -0.16 -25.76 -15.95
CA LEU A 307 -1.07 -25.10 -15.01
C LEU A 307 -0.27 -24.42 -13.90
N SER A 308 -0.46 -23.11 -13.66
CA SER A 308 0.26 -22.38 -12.61
C SER A 308 -0.23 -22.75 -11.20
N PHE A 309 0.53 -22.39 -10.14
CA PHE A 309 0.06 -22.62 -8.76
C PHE A 309 -1.12 -21.71 -8.40
N GLU A 310 -1.11 -20.48 -8.90
CA GLU A 310 -2.18 -19.51 -8.72
C GLU A 310 -3.48 -20.00 -9.37
N GLU A 311 -3.42 -20.48 -10.62
CA GLU A 311 -4.56 -21.06 -11.31
C GLU A 311 -5.09 -22.28 -10.54
N ALA A 312 -4.19 -23.21 -10.21
CA ALA A 312 -4.51 -24.43 -9.49
C ALA A 312 -5.18 -24.21 -8.14
N ALA A 313 -4.72 -23.21 -7.37
CA ALA A 313 -5.24 -22.92 -6.04
C ALA A 313 -6.70 -22.44 -6.06
N THR A 314 -7.24 -22.04 -7.22
CA THR A 314 -8.64 -21.57 -7.37
C THR A 314 -9.60 -22.66 -7.82
N MET A 315 -9.11 -23.88 -8.08
CA MET A 315 -9.90 -24.93 -8.73
C MET A 315 -10.64 -25.88 -7.77
N PRO A 316 -10.02 -26.47 -6.73
CA PRO A 316 -10.59 -27.61 -6.00
C PRO A 316 -12.01 -27.39 -5.45
N VAL A 317 -12.25 -26.31 -4.72
CA VAL A 317 -13.53 -26.00 -4.07
C VAL A 317 -14.56 -25.58 -5.10
N ALA A 318 -14.20 -24.68 -6.01
CA ALA A 318 -15.13 -24.16 -7.02
C ALA A 318 -15.61 -25.27 -7.98
N TYR A 319 -14.69 -26.02 -8.58
CA TYR A 319 -15.03 -27.13 -9.48
C TYR A 319 -15.62 -28.31 -8.72
N GLY A 320 -15.08 -28.66 -7.55
CA GLY A 320 -15.62 -29.74 -6.73
C GLY A 320 -17.08 -29.49 -6.33
N THR A 321 -17.41 -28.26 -5.95
CA THR A 321 -18.78 -27.85 -5.63
C THR A 321 -19.68 -27.92 -6.87
N ALA A 322 -19.23 -27.40 -8.01
CA ALA A 322 -19.99 -27.43 -9.25
C ALA A 322 -20.27 -28.88 -9.72
N ILE A 323 -19.26 -29.73 -9.74
CA ILE A 323 -19.37 -31.15 -10.12
C ILE A 323 -20.34 -31.87 -9.19
N HIS A 324 -20.19 -31.70 -7.88
CA HIS A 324 -21.08 -32.34 -6.90
C HIS A 324 -22.53 -31.84 -7.04
N ALA A 325 -22.73 -30.53 -7.17
CA ALA A 325 -24.06 -29.94 -7.30
C ALA A 325 -24.76 -30.36 -8.58
N ILE A 326 -24.05 -30.38 -9.72
CA ILE A 326 -24.63 -30.67 -11.03
C ILE A 326 -24.80 -32.16 -11.25
N MET A 327 -23.74 -32.96 -11.01
CA MET A 327 -23.73 -34.38 -11.37
C MET A 327 -24.32 -35.27 -10.28
N THR A 328 -24.05 -34.97 -9.01
CA THR A 328 -24.46 -35.84 -7.89
C THR A 328 -25.83 -35.45 -7.34
N VAL A 329 -26.01 -34.16 -7.00
CA VAL A 329 -27.25 -33.65 -6.40
C VAL A 329 -28.32 -33.40 -7.46
N GLY A 330 -27.98 -32.59 -8.47
CA GLY A 330 -28.89 -32.18 -9.54
C GLY A 330 -29.12 -33.25 -10.61
N ARG A 331 -28.17 -34.19 -10.77
CA ARG A 331 -28.18 -35.27 -11.77
C ARG A 331 -28.55 -34.77 -13.16
N LEU A 332 -27.97 -33.64 -13.56
CA LEU A 332 -28.32 -32.95 -14.79
C LEU A 332 -28.01 -33.82 -16.02
N GLU A 333 -29.01 -34.01 -16.86
CA GLU A 333 -28.89 -34.75 -18.11
C GLU A 333 -28.77 -33.81 -19.32
N LYS A 334 -28.23 -34.35 -20.42
CA LYS A 334 -28.11 -33.61 -21.68
C LYS A 334 -29.47 -33.09 -22.14
N GLY A 335 -29.56 -31.78 -22.38
CA GLY A 335 -30.79 -31.12 -22.84
C GLY A 335 -31.62 -30.50 -21.71
N GLN A 336 -31.25 -30.71 -20.45
CA GLN A 336 -31.84 -30.02 -19.31
C GLN A 336 -31.16 -28.66 -19.08
N VAL A 337 -31.92 -27.72 -18.53
CA VAL A 337 -31.46 -26.33 -18.26
C VAL A 337 -31.30 -26.15 -16.75
N SER A 338 -30.16 -25.61 -16.34
CA SER A 338 -29.90 -25.16 -14.97
C SER A 338 -29.78 -23.64 -14.92
N SER A 339 -30.25 -23.04 -13.83
CA SER A 339 -30.03 -21.62 -13.53
C SER A 339 -28.83 -21.50 -12.60
N VAL A 340 -27.86 -20.65 -12.95
CA VAL A 340 -26.70 -20.34 -12.13
C VAL A 340 -26.81 -18.89 -11.67
N HIS A 341 -26.80 -18.67 -10.36
CA HIS A 341 -26.80 -17.34 -9.76
C HIS A 341 -25.38 -16.92 -9.39
N HIS A 342 -25.08 -15.62 -9.41
CA HIS A 342 -23.74 -15.04 -9.15
C HIS A 342 -22.65 -15.43 -10.16
N THR A 343 -23.00 -15.49 -11.45
CA THR A 343 -21.99 -15.51 -12.51
C THR A 343 -21.40 -14.12 -12.69
N TRP A 344 -20.07 -14.01 -12.76
CA TRP A 344 -19.45 -12.77 -13.20
C TRP A 344 -19.73 -12.59 -14.69
N SER A 345 -20.45 -11.53 -15.04
CA SER A 345 -20.65 -11.11 -16.43
C SER A 345 -19.86 -9.83 -16.64
N PRO A 346 -18.98 -9.73 -17.66
CA PRO A 346 -18.26 -8.50 -17.96
C PRO A 346 -19.17 -7.31 -18.34
N ASN A 347 -20.47 -7.54 -18.54
CA ASN A 347 -21.42 -6.55 -19.06
C ASN A 347 -22.48 -6.09 -18.03
N SER A 348 -22.25 -6.26 -16.74
CA SER A 348 -23.19 -5.79 -15.70
C SER A 348 -22.85 -4.42 -15.11
N GLU A 349 -22.33 -3.50 -15.94
CA GLU A 349 -22.33 -2.07 -15.66
C GLU A 349 -22.74 -1.30 -16.92
N SER A 350 -24.02 -0.89 -16.95
CA SER A 350 -24.52 0.26 -17.70
C SER A 350 -25.69 0.88 -16.95
#